data_AF-A0A9W9GAH6-F1
#
_entry.id   AF-A0A9W9GAH6-F1
#
_cell.length_a   1.000
_cell.length_b   1.000
_cell.length_c   1.000
_cell.angle_alpha   90.00
_cell.angle_beta   90.00
_cell.angle_gamma   90.00
#
_symmetry.space_group_name_H-M   'P 1'
#
loop_
_entity.id
_entity.type
_entity.pdbx_description
1 polymer ?
#
loop_
_entity_poly.entity_id
_entity_poly.type
_entity_poly.pdbx_seq_one_letter_code
_entity_poly.pdbx_strand_id
1 'polypeptide(L)'
;MFSWGAVTMGLGGARNFAQVTGIRFLLGVLEAGLFPGLVYYLTFWYRVRERSLRVALILASATLAGAFGGAIAYGVGFLNQSHGLAAWRWLFIIEGAPSCASGILVWFLLPDYPHTAGWLTDEERELARQRLQHEGSKGDAKAMSWADAKTVLTDWRLYAHYAVYFGISTPFSSLSLFTPSITAGLGYENLQAQLMTVPPYAVAYVVTVAVSWSADYFNA
;
A
#
# COMPACT_ATOMS: atom_id res chain seq x y z
N MET A 1 4.99 6.16 7.36
CA MET A 1 3.90 5.68 8.26
C MET A 1 3.58 6.67 9.36
N PHE A 2 4.48 6.90 10.32
CA PHE A 2 4.21 7.81 11.44
C PHE A 2 3.81 9.23 11.00
N SER A 3 4.63 9.88 10.17
CA SER A 3 4.37 11.23 9.67
C SER A 3 3.10 11.30 8.82
N TRP A 4 2.83 10.28 8.01
CA TRP A 4 1.60 10.18 7.23
C TRP A 4 0.38 10.16 8.15
N GLY A 5 0.36 9.26 9.16
CA GLY A 5 -0.74 9.17 10.12
C GLY A 5 -0.95 10.46 10.91
N ALA A 6 0.12 11.15 11.30
CA ALA A 6 0.06 12.41 12.03
C ALA A 6 -0.56 13.52 11.17
N VAL A 7 -0.16 13.62 9.90
CA VAL A 7 -0.73 14.59 8.94
C VAL A 7 -2.18 14.23 8.60
N THR A 8 -2.53 12.95 8.50
CA THR A 8 -3.91 12.48 8.30
C THR A 8 -4.81 12.91 9.46
N MET A 9 -4.40 12.71 10.71
CA MET A 9 -5.15 13.21 11.87
C MET A 9 -5.27 14.74 11.85
N GLY A 10 -4.22 15.44 11.43
CA GLY A 10 -4.22 16.90 11.26
C GLY A 10 -5.26 17.41 10.26
N LEU A 11 -5.63 16.61 9.26
CA LEU A 11 -6.69 16.95 8.29
C LEU A 11 -8.05 17.14 8.97
N GLY A 12 -8.32 16.43 10.07
CA GLY A 12 -9.53 16.59 10.87
C GLY A 12 -9.66 17.99 11.50
N GLY A 13 -8.55 18.70 11.69
CA GLY A 13 -8.52 20.07 12.23
C GLY A 13 -8.65 21.18 11.18
N ALA A 14 -8.63 20.85 9.89
CA ALA A 14 -8.63 21.85 8.81
C ALA A 14 -9.96 22.62 8.73
N ARG A 15 -9.86 23.96 8.62
CA ARG A 15 -11.01 24.87 8.59
C ARG A 15 -11.17 25.63 7.27
N ASN A 16 -10.15 25.63 6.42
CA ASN A 16 -10.19 26.32 5.13
C ASN A 16 -9.67 25.45 3.99
N PHE A 17 -10.03 25.80 2.76
CA PHE A 17 -9.65 25.06 1.56
C PHE A 17 -8.12 25.00 1.38
N ALA A 18 -7.42 26.10 1.64
CA ALA A 18 -5.97 26.16 1.53
C ALA A 18 -5.27 25.16 2.48
N GLN A 19 -5.76 25.00 3.71
CA GLN A 19 -5.27 24.03 4.68
C GLN A 19 -5.52 22.60 4.21
N VAL A 20 -6.73 22.30 3.72
CA VAL A 20 -7.05 20.97 3.18
C VAL A 20 -6.12 20.62 2.02
N THR A 21 -5.91 21.55 1.09
CA THR A 21 -5.04 21.36 -0.06
C THR A 21 -3.57 21.20 0.35
N GLY A 22 -3.06 22.04 1.26
CA GLY A 22 -1.69 21.93 1.76
C GLY A 22 -1.43 20.62 2.51
N ILE A 23 -2.36 20.20 3.37
CA ILE A 23 -2.28 18.92 4.08
C ILE A 23 -2.32 17.75 3.09
N ARG A 24 -3.18 17.80 2.06
CA ARG A 24 -3.21 16.78 1.00
C ARG A 24 -1.90 16.70 0.21
N PHE A 25 -1.29 17.83 -0.10
CA PHE A 25 0.02 17.84 -0.75
C PHE A 25 1.07 17.15 0.12
N LEU A 26 1.12 17.48 1.42
CA LEU A 26 2.05 16.85 2.36
C LEU A 26 1.79 15.35 2.51
N LEU A 27 0.54 14.90 2.53
CA LEU A 27 0.19 13.49 2.53
C LEU A 27 0.78 12.76 1.32
N GLY A 28 0.61 13.32 0.11
CA GLY A 28 1.16 12.76 -1.10
C GLY A 28 2.70 12.65 -1.06
N VAL A 29 3.38 13.69 -0.56
CA VAL A 29 4.85 13.67 -0.40
C VAL A 29 5.29 12.57 0.57
N LEU A 30 4.58 12.40 1.68
CA LEU A 30 4.89 11.39 2.69
C LEU A 30 4.53 9.96 2.27
N GLU A 31 3.60 9.80 1.33
CA GLU A 31 3.15 8.51 0.79
C GLU A 31 3.98 8.02 -0.39
N ALA A 32 4.53 8.93 -1.20
CA ALA A 32 5.20 8.61 -2.46
C ALA A 32 6.34 7.58 -2.34
N GLY A 33 7.06 7.57 -1.22
CA GLY A 33 8.17 6.65 -0.98
C GLY A 33 7.77 5.26 -0.48
N LEU A 34 6.50 5.04 -0.09
CA LEU A 34 6.10 3.83 0.61
C LEU A 34 6.19 2.58 -0.26
N PHE A 35 5.49 2.58 -1.39
CA PHE A 35 5.43 1.42 -2.27
C PHE A 35 6.80 1.04 -2.85
N PRO A 36 7.59 1.97 -3.45
CA PRO A 36 8.93 1.64 -3.92
C PRO A 36 9.86 1.23 -2.76
N GLY A 37 9.72 1.83 -1.58
CA GLY A 37 10.48 1.45 -0.38
C GLY A 37 10.20 0.01 0.08
N LEU A 38 8.92 -0.41 0.08
CA LEU A 38 8.54 -1.79 0.41
C LEU A 38 9.09 -2.79 -0.61
N VAL A 39 8.95 -2.49 -1.91
CA VAL A 39 9.48 -3.35 -2.97
C VAL A 39 11.00 -3.46 -2.87
N TYR A 40 11.69 -2.35 -2.59
CA TYR A 40 13.14 -2.33 -2.38
C TYR A 40 13.56 -3.14 -1.15
N TYR A 41 12.87 -2.99 -0.02
CA TYR A 41 13.13 -3.77 1.19
C TYR A 41 13.02 -5.28 0.97
N LEU A 42 12.01 -5.73 0.20
CA LEU A 42 11.87 -7.14 -0.15
C LEU A 42 13.08 -7.69 -0.94
N THR A 43 13.87 -6.83 -1.60
CA THR A 43 15.06 -7.27 -2.33
C THR A 43 16.20 -7.75 -1.45
N PHE A 44 16.21 -7.32 -0.18
CA PHE A 44 17.21 -7.76 0.81
C PHE A 44 16.83 -9.06 1.51
N TRP A 45 15.57 -9.47 1.43
CA TRP A 45 15.04 -10.61 2.18
C TRP A 45 14.65 -11.79 1.29
N TYR A 46 14.33 -11.54 0.01
CA TYR A 46 13.78 -12.57 -0.89
C TYR A 46 14.51 -12.64 -2.23
N ARG A 47 14.51 -13.83 -2.82
CA ARG A 47 14.98 -14.11 -4.17
C ARG A 47 14.03 -13.56 -5.23
N VAL A 48 14.53 -13.33 -6.44
CA VAL A 48 13.75 -12.72 -7.54
C VAL A 48 12.45 -13.50 -7.82
N ARG A 49 12.51 -14.83 -7.82
CA ARG A 49 11.33 -15.70 -8.04
C ARG A 49 10.32 -15.66 -6.90
N GLU A 50 10.78 -15.41 -5.67
CA GLU A 50 9.94 -15.38 -4.47
C GLU A 50 9.30 -13.99 -4.22
N ARG A 51 9.83 -12.94 -4.87
CA ARG A 51 9.36 -11.56 -4.68
C ARG A 51 7.96 -11.32 -5.25
N SER A 52 7.62 -11.93 -6.38
CA SER A 52 6.34 -11.70 -7.06
C SER A 52 5.15 -12.01 -6.15
N LEU A 53 5.15 -13.16 -5.47
CA LEU A 53 4.09 -13.53 -4.53
C LEU A 53 4.03 -12.56 -3.33
N ARG A 54 5.18 -12.14 -2.80
CA ARG A 54 5.25 -11.21 -1.66
C ARG A 54 4.70 -9.83 -2.01
N VAL A 55 5.04 -9.32 -3.19
CA VAL A 55 4.48 -8.05 -3.71
C VAL A 55 2.98 -8.18 -3.96
N ALA A 56 2.52 -9.32 -4.50
CA ALA A 56 1.10 -9.59 -4.69
C ALA A 56 0.34 -9.61 -3.36
N LEU A 57 0.91 -10.17 -2.28
CA LEU A 57 0.33 -10.11 -0.94
C LEU A 57 0.23 -8.69 -0.38
N ILE A 58 1.24 -7.84 -0.63
CA ILE A 58 1.18 -6.41 -0.26
C ILE A 58 0.03 -5.73 -1.00
N LEU A 59 -0.11 -5.95 -2.31
CA LEU A 59 -1.21 -5.38 -3.09
C LEU A 59 -2.57 -5.93 -2.66
N ALA A 60 -2.67 -7.23 -2.35
CA ALA A 60 -3.89 -7.82 -1.81
C ALA A 60 -4.28 -7.20 -0.46
N SER A 61 -3.30 -6.90 0.40
CA SER A 61 -3.55 -6.20 1.66
C SER A 61 -4.15 -4.80 1.46
N ALA A 62 -3.78 -4.10 0.37
CA ALA A 62 -4.38 -2.82 0.02
C ALA A 62 -5.87 -2.96 -0.39
N THR A 63 -6.23 -4.01 -1.14
CA THR A 63 -7.62 -4.35 -1.45
C THR A 63 -8.43 -4.65 -0.19
N LEU A 64 -7.83 -5.40 0.74
CA LEU A 64 -8.44 -5.69 2.04
C LEU A 64 -8.64 -4.42 2.88
N ALA A 65 -7.67 -3.51 2.87
CA ALA A 65 -7.79 -2.21 3.51
C ALA A 65 -8.97 -1.39 2.95
N GLY A 66 -9.25 -1.49 1.64
CA GLY A 66 -10.44 -0.90 1.02
C GLY A 66 -11.75 -1.43 1.60
N ALA A 67 -11.85 -2.75 1.83
CA ALA A 67 -13.01 -3.36 2.47
C ALA A 67 -13.21 -2.86 3.91
N PHE A 68 -12.13 -2.79 4.70
CA PHE A 68 -12.19 -2.23 6.05
C PHE A 68 -12.50 -0.73 6.05
N GLY A 69 -11.99 0.03 5.07
CA GLY A 69 -12.29 1.46 4.92
C GLY A 69 -13.78 1.72 4.77
N GLY A 70 -14.49 0.94 3.94
CA GLY A 70 -15.95 1.04 3.81
C GLY A 70 -16.69 0.71 5.11
N ALA A 71 -16.25 -0.31 5.84
CA ALA A 71 -16.83 -0.69 7.12
C ALA A 71 -16.58 0.35 8.24
N ILE A 72 -15.37 0.92 8.30
CA ILE A 72 -15.01 1.98 9.25
C ILE A 72 -15.80 3.25 8.89
N ALA A 73 -15.91 3.61 7.61
CA ALA A 73 -16.71 4.74 7.16
C ALA A 73 -18.20 4.58 7.54
N TYR A 74 -18.74 3.36 7.43
CA TYR A 74 -20.08 3.04 7.94
C TYR A 74 -20.19 3.28 9.45
N GLY A 75 -19.26 2.75 10.25
CA GLY A 75 -19.27 2.93 11.71
C GLY A 75 -19.13 4.40 12.14
N VAL A 76 -18.23 5.14 11.48
CA VAL A 76 -17.97 6.56 11.78
C VAL A 76 -19.12 7.46 11.36
N GLY A 77 -19.93 7.08 10.38
CA GLY A 77 -21.09 7.89 10.00
C GLY A 77 -22.13 8.04 11.11
N PHE A 78 -22.19 7.13 12.08
CA PHE A 78 -23.02 7.30 13.28
C PHE A 78 -22.48 8.34 14.27
N LEU A 79 -21.21 8.76 14.13
CA LEU A 79 -20.59 9.81 14.94
C LEU A 79 -20.81 11.21 14.35
N ASN A 80 -21.71 11.37 13.39
CA ASN A 80 -21.98 12.67 12.79
C ASN A 80 -22.49 13.67 13.83
N GLN A 81 -21.86 14.84 13.93
CA GLN A 81 -22.07 15.86 14.97
C GLN A 81 -21.71 15.46 16.40
N SER A 82 -21.14 14.26 16.61
CA SER A 82 -20.59 13.88 17.91
C SER A 82 -19.43 14.80 18.27
N HIS A 83 -19.51 15.42 19.45
CA HIS A 83 -18.58 16.45 19.94
C HIS A 83 -18.39 17.65 19.00
N GLY A 84 -19.38 17.98 18.15
CA GLY A 84 -19.33 19.14 17.25
C GLY A 84 -18.44 18.95 16.01
N LEU A 85 -18.01 17.72 15.72
CA LEU A 85 -17.22 17.38 14.54
C LEU A 85 -18.07 16.61 13.51
N ALA A 86 -17.82 16.87 12.24
CA ALA A 86 -18.42 16.10 11.14
C ALA A 86 -17.81 14.69 11.07
N ALA A 87 -18.60 13.70 10.66
CA ALA A 87 -18.17 12.29 10.58
C ALA A 87 -16.85 12.09 9.80
N TRP A 88 -16.65 12.81 8.69
CA TRP A 88 -15.41 12.71 7.89
C TRP A 88 -14.14 13.11 8.66
N ARG A 89 -14.25 13.99 9.66
CA ARG A 89 -13.10 14.40 10.50
C ARG A 89 -12.72 13.29 11.48
N TRP A 90 -13.72 12.65 12.06
CA TRP A 90 -13.53 11.46 12.91
C TRP A 90 -12.88 10.32 12.12
N LEU A 91 -13.25 10.15 10.85
CA LEU A 91 -12.67 9.11 9.99
C LEU A 91 -11.15 9.25 9.87
N PHE A 92 -10.66 10.45 9.51
CA PHE A 92 -9.22 10.70 9.39
C PHE A 92 -8.47 10.58 10.72
N ILE A 93 -9.12 10.91 11.85
CA ILE A 93 -8.51 10.74 13.18
C ILE A 93 -8.37 9.26 13.52
N ILE A 94 -9.44 8.49 13.33
CA ILE A 94 -9.51 7.06 13.65
C ILE A 94 -8.59 6.22 12.76
N GLU A 95 -8.43 6.59 11.48
CA GLU A 95 -7.51 5.91 10.57
C GLU A 95 -6.04 6.33 10.77
N GLY A 96 -5.79 7.58 11.14
CA GLY A 96 -4.44 8.11 11.35
C GLY A 96 -3.77 7.57 12.62
N ALA A 97 -4.52 7.39 13.70
CA ALA A 97 -3.99 6.88 14.98
C ALA A 97 -3.32 5.49 14.90
N PRO A 98 -3.95 4.43 14.36
CA PRO A 98 -3.30 3.12 14.23
C PRO A 98 -2.12 3.16 13.25
N SER A 99 -2.15 4.07 12.27
CA SER A 99 -1.04 4.28 11.33
C SER A 99 0.19 4.91 12.00
N CYS A 100 -0.01 5.77 13.00
CA CYS A 100 1.08 6.25 13.85
C CYS A 100 1.63 5.13 14.74
N ALA A 101 0.74 4.36 15.38
CA ALA A 101 1.14 3.25 16.23
C ALA A 101 1.93 2.19 15.44
N SER A 102 1.47 1.83 14.24
CA SER A 102 2.18 0.88 13.37
C SER A 102 3.55 1.43 12.94
N GLY A 103 3.68 2.74 12.70
CA GLY A 103 4.97 3.37 12.44
C GLY A 103 5.97 3.20 13.58
N ILE A 104 5.51 3.32 14.83
CA ILE A 104 6.34 3.07 16.02
C ILE A 104 6.69 1.59 16.15
N LEU A 105 5.71 0.70 15.92
CA LEU A 105 5.94 -0.75 15.98
C LEU A 105 6.96 -1.21 14.93
N VAL A 106 6.85 -0.71 13.70
CA VAL A 106 7.79 -1.01 12.60
C VAL A 106 9.20 -0.59 12.99
N TRP A 107 9.38 0.55 13.66
CA TRP A 107 10.69 1.01 14.12
C TRP A 107 11.37 0.03 15.09
N PHE A 108 10.60 -0.68 15.92
CA PHE A 108 11.15 -1.64 16.88
C PHE A 108 11.18 -3.09 16.38
N LEU A 109 10.25 -3.47 15.50
CA LEU A 109 10.04 -4.86 15.10
C LEU A 109 10.61 -5.22 13.74
N LEU A 110 10.85 -4.24 12.84
CA LEU A 110 11.30 -4.52 11.48
C LEU A 110 12.83 -4.51 11.40
N PRO A 111 13.50 -5.67 11.24
CA PRO A 111 14.95 -5.71 11.05
C PRO A 111 15.35 -5.25 9.64
N ASP A 112 16.37 -4.41 9.53
CA ASP A 112 16.83 -3.90 8.23
C ASP A 112 17.34 -5.01 7.29
N TYR A 113 18.07 -5.98 7.84
CA TYR A 113 18.68 -7.07 7.09
C TYR A 113 18.50 -8.43 7.78
N PRO A 114 18.61 -9.54 7.03
CA PRO A 114 18.56 -10.89 7.62
C PRO A 114 19.58 -11.11 8.75
N HIS A 115 20.74 -10.44 8.70
CA HIS A 115 21.79 -10.59 9.71
C HIS A 115 21.54 -9.77 10.99
N THR A 116 20.75 -8.69 10.93
CA THR A 116 20.39 -7.87 12.10
C THR A 116 19.16 -8.40 12.83
N ALA A 117 18.53 -9.43 12.29
CA ALA A 117 17.31 -10.00 12.81
C ALA A 117 17.56 -10.83 14.08
N GLY A 118 17.08 -10.33 15.22
CA GLY A 118 17.23 -11.00 16.52
C GLY A 118 16.44 -12.30 16.68
N TRP A 119 15.49 -12.58 15.79
CA TRP A 119 14.62 -13.77 15.85
C TRP A 119 15.11 -14.96 15.02
N LEU A 120 16.13 -14.76 14.18
CA LEU A 120 16.74 -15.82 13.36
C LEU A 120 17.89 -16.49 14.13
N THR A 121 18.00 -17.81 14.03
CA THR A 121 19.18 -18.55 14.52
C THR A 121 20.40 -18.31 13.63
N ASP A 122 21.61 -18.55 14.13
CA ASP A 122 22.84 -18.32 13.35
C ASP A 122 22.89 -19.19 12.07
N GLU A 123 22.34 -20.39 12.11
CA GLU A 123 22.21 -21.27 10.94
C GLU A 123 21.25 -20.69 9.88
N GLU A 124 20.11 -20.14 10.30
CA GLU A 124 19.14 -19.51 9.40
C GLU A 124 19.67 -18.21 8.80
N ARG A 125 20.43 -17.43 9.58
CA ARG A 125 21.11 -16.22 9.07
C ARG A 125 22.11 -16.55 7.99
N GLU A 126 22.91 -17.59 8.18
CA GLU A 126 23.89 -18.04 7.20
C GLU A 126 23.21 -18.60 5.93
N LEU A 127 22.13 -19.37 6.09
CA LEU A 127 21.32 -19.84 4.96
C LEU A 127 20.71 -18.67 4.16
N ALA A 128 20.17 -17.65 4.84
CA ALA A 128 19.65 -16.46 4.19
C ALA A 128 20.73 -15.72 3.40
N ARG A 129 21.93 -15.57 3.99
CA ARG A 129 23.09 -14.95 3.34
C ARG A 129 23.50 -15.71 2.08
N GLN A 130 23.64 -17.03 2.15
CA GLN A 130 24.02 -17.86 1.00
C GLN A 130 22.98 -17.79 -0.13
N ARG A 131 21.68 -17.79 0.20
CA ARG A 131 20.59 -17.67 -0.79
C ARG A 131 20.59 -16.32 -1.50
N LEU A 132 20.94 -15.24 -0.80
CA LEU A 132 20.95 -13.88 -1.34
C LEU A 132 22.26 -13.51 -2.05
N GLN A 133 23.36 -14.23 -1.83
CA GLN A 133 24.64 -13.95 -2.51
C GLN A 133 24.57 -14.05 -4.04
N HIS A 134 23.72 -14.93 -4.58
CA HIS A 134 23.59 -15.17 -6.02
C HIS A 134 22.46 -14.34 -6.69
N GLU A 135 21.39 -14.01 -5.97
CA GLU A 135 20.18 -13.37 -6.54
C GLU A 135 19.70 -12.11 -5.78
N GLY A 136 20.35 -11.75 -4.68
CA GLY A 136 20.04 -10.57 -3.88
C GLY A 136 20.58 -9.28 -4.49
N SER A 137 19.99 -8.14 -4.11
CA SER A 137 20.57 -6.83 -4.41
C SER A 137 21.93 -6.73 -3.71
N LYS A 138 23.02 -6.78 -4.47
CA LYS A 138 24.38 -6.67 -3.93
C LYS A 138 24.56 -5.23 -3.43
N GLY A 139 24.60 -5.04 -2.11
CA GLY A 139 24.90 -3.73 -1.50
C GLY A 139 26.24 -3.13 -1.99
N ASP A 140 27.15 -3.97 -2.48
CA ASP A 140 28.45 -3.62 -3.08
C ASP A 140 28.42 -3.42 -4.61
N ALA A 141 27.25 -3.43 -5.25
CA ALA A 141 27.18 -3.14 -6.68
C ALA A 141 27.64 -1.69 -6.95
N LYS A 142 28.43 -1.49 -8.01
CA LYS A 142 28.86 -0.15 -8.45
C LYS A 142 27.67 0.81 -8.50
N ALA A 143 27.85 2.03 -7.99
CA ALA A 143 26.85 3.09 -8.11
C ALA A 143 26.38 3.21 -9.56
N MET A 144 25.07 3.23 -9.76
CA MET A 144 24.43 3.29 -11.08
C MET A 144 25.01 4.47 -11.87
N SER A 145 25.63 4.19 -13.02
CA SER A 145 26.14 5.25 -13.88
C SER A 145 25.00 5.85 -14.70
N TRP A 146 25.15 7.11 -15.12
CA TRP A 146 24.18 7.72 -16.04
C TRP A 146 24.09 6.97 -17.38
N ALA A 147 25.16 6.29 -17.79
CA ALA A 147 25.15 5.43 -18.96
C ALA A 147 24.21 4.22 -18.78
N ASP A 148 24.21 3.60 -17.60
CA ASP A 148 23.31 2.50 -17.25
C ASP A 148 21.85 2.96 -17.13
N ALA A 149 21.62 4.17 -16.59
CA ALA A 149 20.29 4.75 -16.55
C ALA A 149 19.76 5.02 -17.97
N LYS A 150 20.61 5.55 -18.86
CA LYS A 150 20.23 5.85 -20.23
C LYS A 150 19.85 4.60 -21.01
N THR A 151 20.59 3.49 -20.87
CA THR A 151 20.26 2.24 -21.56
C THR A 151 18.88 1.72 -21.16
N VAL A 152 18.57 1.74 -19.87
CA VAL A 152 17.25 1.34 -19.35
C VAL A 152 16.15 2.29 -19.83
N LEU A 153 16.37 3.61 -19.79
CA LEU A 153 15.39 4.60 -20.23
C LEU A 153 15.11 4.55 -21.73
N THR A 154 16.07 4.11 -22.54
CA THR A 154 15.87 3.96 -24.00
C THR A 154 15.30 2.60 -24.41
N ASP A 155 15.15 1.66 -23.49
CA ASP A 155 14.61 0.33 -23.81
C ASP A 155 13.11 0.41 -24.10
N TRP A 156 12.69 -0.07 -25.28
CA TRP A 156 11.28 -0.12 -25.67
C TRP A 156 10.45 -0.98 -24.70
N ARG A 157 11.07 -2.00 -24.07
CA ARG A 157 10.40 -2.87 -23.10
C ARG A 157 9.92 -2.08 -21.88
N LEU A 158 10.64 -1.04 -21.48
CA LEU A 158 10.25 -0.15 -20.40
C LEU A 158 8.94 0.58 -20.77
N TYR A 159 8.89 1.17 -21.97
CA TYR A 159 7.71 1.88 -22.44
C TYR A 159 6.51 0.95 -22.67
N ALA A 160 6.74 -0.25 -23.21
CA ALA A 160 5.71 -1.27 -23.35
C ALA A 160 5.14 -1.67 -21.98
N HIS A 161 6.01 -1.89 -20.98
CA HIS A 161 5.59 -2.18 -19.62
C HIS A 161 4.74 -1.04 -19.03
N TYR A 162 5.16 0.22 -19.18
CA TYR A 162 4.38 1.37 -18.71
C TYR A 162 3.04 1.52 -19.44
N ALA A 163 2.98 1.23 -20.74
CA ALA A 163 1.73 1.26 -21.50
C ALA A 163 0.73 0.22 -20.98
N VAL A 164 1.19 -1.01 -20.73
CA VAL A 164 0.36 -2.06 -20.11
C VAL A 164 -0.05 -1.66 -18.69
N TYR A 165 0.88 -1.15 -17.88
CA TYR A 165 0.60 -0.71 -16.52
C TYR A 165 -0.43 0.42 -16.48
N PHE A 166 -0.35 1.40 -17.39
CA PHE A 166 -1.33 2.47 -17.51
C PHE A 166 -2.73 1.94 -17.86
N GLY A 167 -2.80 0.96 -18.75
CA GLY A 167 -4.03 0.27 -19.13
C GLY A 167 -4.71 -0.48 -17.98
N ILE A 168 -3.93 -0.97 -17.00
CA ILE A 168 -4.45 -1.68 -15.82
C ILE A 168 -4.76 -0.72 -14.66
N SER A 169 -3.89 0.27 -14.43
CA SER A 169 -3.99 1.19 -13.29
C SER A 169 -5.15 2.17 -13.43
N THR A 170 -5.47 2.60 -14.65
CA THR A 170 -6.56 3.55 -14.90
C THR A 170 -7.93 2.96 -14.54
N PRO A 171 -8.33 1.77 -15.05
CA PRO A 171 -9.58 1.12 -14.61
C PRO A 171 -9.61 0.81 -13.12
N PHE A 172 -8.50 0.35 -12.54
CA PHE A 172 -8.41 0.04 -11.11
C PHE A 172 -8.70 1.27 -10.23
N SER A 173 -8.04 2.40 -10.54
CA SER A 173 -8.24 3.65 -9.80
C SER A 173 -9.65 4.21 -10.02
N SER A 174 -10.19 4.07 -11.23
CA SER A 174 -11.54 4.53 -11.59
C SER A 174 -12.61 3.74 -10.84
N LEU A 175 -12.49 2.40 -10.78
CA LEU A 175 -13.38 1.56 -9.99
C LEU A 175 -13.35 2.00 -8.52
N SER A 176 -12.16 2.16 -7.95
CA SER A 176 -12.03 2.55 -6.54
C SER A 176 -12.68 3.91 -6.23
N LEU A 177 -12.50 4.90 -7.11
CA LEU A 177 -13.07 6.24 -6.97
C LEU A 177 -14.60 6.26 -7.13
N PHE A 178 -15.12 5.52 -8.11
CA PHE A 178 -16.54 5.54 -8.45
C PHE A 178 -17.36 4.46 -7.73
N THR A 179 -16.74 3.57 -6.94
CA THR A 179 -17.46 2.53 -6.20
C THR A 179 -18.63 3.10 -5.37
N PRO A 180 -18.45 4.19 -4.58
CA PRO A 180 -19.57 4.78 -3.84
C PRO A 180 -20.68 5.31 -4.76
N SER A 181 -20.31 5.94 -5.87
CA SER A 181 -21.27 6.46 -6.87
C SER A 181 -22.04 5.35 -7.57
N ILE A 182 -21.37 4.23 -7.89
CA ILE A 182 -21.99 3.03 -8.47
C ILE A 182 -22.99 2.45 -7.47
N THR A 183 -22.60 2.29 -6.20
CA THR A 183 -23.52 1.79 -5.16
C THR A 183 -24.73 2.71 -4.95
N ALA A 184 -24.54 4.03 -5.04
CA ALA A 184 -25.64 4.98 -4.98
C ALA A 184 -26.58 4.85 -6.18
N GLY A 185 -26.04 4.66 -7.39
CA GLY A 185 -26.83 4.41 -8.60
C GLY A 185 -27.66 3.12 -8.56
N LEU A 186 -27.30 2.15 -7.71
CA LEU A 186 -28.05 0.92 -7.47
C LEU A 186 -29.23 1.10 -6.49
N GLY A 187 -29.45 2.32 -5.98
CA GLY A 187 -30.56 2.63 -5.06
C GLY A 187 -30.21 2.53 -3.57
N TYR A 188 -28.93 2.33 -3.21
CA TYR A 188 -28.49 2.39 -1.82
C TYR A 188 -28.20 3.83 -1.39
N GLU A 189 -28.72 4.26 -0.25
CA GLU A 189 -28.55 5.64 0.23
C GLU A 189 -27.47 5.77 1.32
N ASN A 190 -26.76 6.90 1.29
CA ASN A 190 -25.90 7.39 2.37
C ASN A 190 -24.94 6.32 2.95
N LEU A 191 -25.17 5.94 4.21
CA LEU A 191 -24.33 5.03 4.95
C LEU A 191 -24.42 3.60 4.40
N GLN A 192 -25.60 3.19 3.94
CA GLN A 192 -25.80 1.87 3.36
C GLN A 192 -25.01 1.70 2.05
N ALA A 193 -24.85 2.76 1.26
CA ALA A 193 -24.00 2.73 0.08
C ALA A 193 -22.52 2.44 0.44
N GLN A 194 -22.00 3.07 1.49
CA GLN A 194 -20.64 2.82 1.98
C GLN A 194 -20.45 1.37 2.44
N LEU A 195 -21.45 0.81 3.13
CA LEU A 195 -21.42 -0.60 3.54
C LEU A 195 -21.43 -1.56 2.34
N MET A 196 -22.17 -1.22 1.28
CA MET A 196 -22.26 -2.03 0.06
C MET A 196 -20.99 -1.99 -0.80
N THR A 197 -20.01 -1.14 -0.46
CA THR A 197 -18.67 -1.20 -1.07
C THR A 197 -17.85 -2.37 -0.54
N VAL A 198 -18.14 -2.88 0.67
CA VAL A 198 -17.35 -3.91 1.35
C VAL A 198 -17.38 -5.27 0.61
N PRO A 199 -18.53 -5.81 0.19
CA PRO A 199 -18.56 -7.12 -0.49
C PRO A 199 -17.74 -7.19 -1.79
N PRO A 200 -17.81 -6.20 -2.70
CA PRO A 200 -16.93 -6.15 -3.88
C PRO A 200 -15.44 -6.24 -3.53
N TYR A 201 -14.97 -5.48 -2.53
CA TYR A 201 -13.56 -5.52 -2.11
C TYR A 201 -13.19 -6.85 -1.44
N ALA A 202 -14.09 -7.45 -0.66
CA ALA A 202 -13.86 -8.75 -0.03
C ALA A 202 -13.73 -9.88 -1.07
N VAL A 203 -14.61 -9.90 -2.08
CA VAL A 203 -14.52 -10.84 -3.20
C VAL A 203 -13.25 -10.59 -4.01
N ALA A 204 -12.94 -9.33 -4.31
CA ALA A 204 -11.71 -8.97 -5.00
C ALA A 204 -10.46 -9.48 -4.27
N TYR A 205 -10.40 -9.34 -2.94
CA TYR A 205 -9.29 -9.88 -2.14
C TYR A 205 -9.12 -11.40 -2.31
N VAL A 206 -10.20 -12.16 -2.17
CA VAL A 206 -10.17 -13.63 -2.31
C VAL A 206 -9.71 -14.03 -3.72
N VAL A 207 -10.25 -13.37 -4.75
CA VAL A 207 -9.87 -13.61 -6.15
C VAL A 207 -8.40 -13.25 -6.38
N THR A 208 -7.93 -12.10 -5.91
CA THR A 208 -6.52 -11.68 -6.04
C THR A 208 -5.58 -12.69 -5.39
N VAL A 209 -5.90 -13.16 -4.18
CA VAL A 209 -5.07 -14.17 -3.48
C VAL A 209 -5.07 -15.50 -4.23
N ALA A 210 -6.25 -15.98 -4.68
CA ALA A 210 -6.37 -17.24 -5.42
C ALA A 210 -5.62 -17.19 -6.76
N VAL A 211 -5.75 -16.10 -7.52
CA VAL A 211 -5.04 -15.90 -8.78
C VAL A 211 -3.53 -15.77 -8.56
N SER A 212 -3.11 -15.04 -7.52
CA SER A 212 -1.67 -14.92 -7.18
C SER A 212 -1.07 -16.27 -6.82
N TRP A 213 -1.79 -17.09 -6.06
CA TRP A 213 -1.36 -18.44 -5.71
C TRP A 213 -1.29 -19.36 -6.93
N SER A 214 -2.29 -19.28 -7.82
CA SER A 214 -2.31 -20.02 -9.09
C SER A 214 -1.12 -19.63 -9.98
N ALA A 215 -0.87 -18.34 -10.15
CA ALA A 215 0.24 -17.84 -10.96
C ALA A 215 1.61 -18.34 -10.44
N ASP A 216 1.78 -18.35 -9.11
CA ASP A 216 3.01 -18.84 -8.47
C ASP A 216 3.17 -20.37 -8.60
N TYR A 217 2.07 -21.14 -8.51
CA TYR A 217 2.08 -22.59 -8.70
C TYR A 217 2.39 -22.99 -10.14
N PHE A 218 1.83 -22.27 -11.12
CA PHE A 218 1.96 -22.60 -12.55
C PHE A 218 3.14 -21.89 -13.25
N ASN A 219 3.89 -21.00 -12.57
CA ASN A 219 4.97 -20.19 -13.15
C ASN A 219 4.55 -19.47 -14.46
N ALA A 220 3.30 -19.00 -14.52
CA ALA A 220 2.76 -18.29 -15.68
C ALA A 220 3.01 -16.78 -15.59
#